data_AF-A0A0M4GLK8-F1
#
_entry.id   AF-A0A0M4GLK8-F1
#
_cell.length_a   1.000
_cell.length_b   1.000
_cell.length_c   1.000
_cell.angle_alpha   90.00
_cell.angle_beta   90.00
_cell.angle_gamma   90.00
#
_symmetry.space_group_name_H-M   'P 1'
#
loop_
_entity.id
_entity.type
_entity.pdbx_description
1 polymer ?
#
loop_
_entity_poly.entity_id
_entity_poly.type
_entity_poly.pdbx_seq_one_letter_code
_entity_poly.pdbx_strand_id
1 'polypeptide(L)'
;MHALAVAAMAQGPRAASGLDVASLASTVAYAVLGVLLLMVFAWVINTIFKLDLRRELIEDQNIGLGLAFAGTAIAIAIIIAATIVS
;
A
#
# COMPACT_ATOMS: atom_id res chain seq x y z
N MET A 1 -39.15 7.02 -21.52
CA MET A 1 -37.77 7.53 -21.77
C MET A 1 -37.48 8.88 -21.07
N HIS A 2 -38.48 9.70 -20.71
CA HIS A 2 -38.24 10.98 -20.00
C HIS A 2 -37.78 10.85 -18.53
N ALA A 3 -38.26 9.85 -17.78
CA ALA A 3 -37.92 9.71 -16.35
C ALA A 3 -36.46 9.30 -16.10
N LEU A 4 -35.86 8.50 -16.98
CA LEU A 4 -34.45 8.11 -16.90
C LEU A 4 -33.50 9.29 -17.18
N ALA A 5 -33.90 10.19 -18.09
CA ALA A 5 -33.14 11.40 -18.38
C ALA A 5 -33.14 12.37 -17.19
N VAL A 6 -34.29 12.54 -16.51
CA VAL A 6 -34.37 13.39 -15.30
C VAL A 6 -33.56 12.79 -14.14
N ALA A 7 -33.54 11.46 -13.98
CA ALA A 7 -32.69 10.80 -12.99
C ALA A 7 -31.18 10.91 -13.31
N ALA A 8 -30.81 11.01 -14.58
CA ALA A 8 -29.43 11.30 -15.01
C ALA A 8 -29.05 12.78 -14.83
N MET A 9 -30.02 13.70 -14.94
CA MET A 9 -29.82 15.14 -14.76
C MET A 9 -29.85 15.59 -13.28
N ALA A 10 -30.57 14.86 -12.43
CA ALA A 10 -30.56 15.03 -10.97
C ALA A 10 -29.24 14.56 -10.33
N GLN A 11 -28.48 13.76 -11.08
CA GLN A 11 -27.06 13.53 -10.81
C GLN A 11 -26.28 14.70 -11.40
N GLY A 12 -26.46 15.89 -10.84
CA GLY A 12 -25.52 17.00 -11.03
C GLY A 12 -24.10 16.47 -10.78
N PRO A 13 -23.04 17.08 -11.36
CA PRO A 13 -21.69 16.53 -11.29
C PRO A 13 -21.40 16.22 -9.83
N ARG A 14 -21.51 14.94 -9.45
CA ARG A 14 -20.89 14.46 -8.24
C ARG A 14 -19.43 14.51 -8.65
N ALA A 15 -18.86 15.70 -8.57
CA ALA A 15 -17.52 15.84 -8.08
C ALA A 15 -17.55 15.10 -6.74
N ALA A 16 -17.41 13.78 -6.81
CA ALA A 16 -16.87 13.00 -5.75
C ALA A 16 -15.52 13.67 -5.51
N SER A 17 -15.49 14.65 -4.61
CA SER A 17 -14.27 15.07 -3.96
C SER A 17 -13.67 13.74 -3.51
N GLY A 18 -12.62 13.24 -4.15
CA GLY A 18 -11.99 11.93 -3.85
C GLY A 18 -11.33 11.89 -2.47
N LEU A 19 -11.91 12.62 -1.52
CA LEU A 19 -11.52 12.94 -0.16
C LEU A 19 -12.67 12.60 0.80
N ASP A 20 -13.64 11.79 0.38
CA ASP A 20 -14.65 11.28 1.29
C ASP A 20 -13.97 10.45 2.40
N VAL A 21 -14.61 10.40 3.57
CA VAL A 21 -14.04 9.77 4.76
C VAL A 21 -13.69 8.30 4.50
N ALA A 22 -14.45 7.60 3.65
CA ALA A 22 -14.17 6.20 3.33
C ALA A 22 -12.89 6.06 2.49
N SER A 23 -12.68 6.92 1.48
CA SER A 23 -11.43 6.93 0.68
C SER A 23 -10.21 7.30 1.52
N LEU A 24 -10.34 8.23 2.47
CA LEU A 24 -9.25 8.56 3.40
C LEU A 24 -8.96 7.39 4.34
N ALA A 25 -10.00 6.77 4.91
CA ALA A 25 -9.86 5.63 5.81
C ALA A 25 -9.21 4.42 5.11
N SER A 26 -9.59 4.12 3.87
CA SER A 26 -8.99 3.04 3.09
C SER A 26 -7.53 3.34 2.75
N THR A 27 -7.21 4.58 2.34
CA THR A 27 -5.83 5.01 2.07
C THR A 27 -4.94 4.80 3.29
N VAL A 28 -5.38 5.25 4.47
CA VAL A 28 -4.64 5.06 5.72
C VAL A 28 -4.54 3.58 6.09
N ALA A 29 -5.61 2.81 5.96
CA ALA A 29 -5.61 1.39 6.27
C ALA A 29 -4.60 0.62 5.41
N TYR A 30 -4.56 0.87 4.10
CA TYR A 30 -3.60 0.24 3.18
C TYR A 30 -2.16 0.72 3.40
N ALA A 31 -1.96 2.00 3.75
CA ALA A 31 -0.63 2.51 4.10
C ALA A 31 -0.08 1.80 5.36
N VAL A 32 -0.91 1.65 6.40
CA VAL A 32 -0.56 0.90 7.61
C VAL A 32 -0.29 -0.57 7.28
N LEU A 33 -1.14 -1.19 6.45
CA LEU A 33 -0.93 -2.57 6.01
C LEU A 33 0.42 -2.74 5.31
N GLY A 34 0.80 -1.83 4.42
CA GLY A 34 2.09 -1.87 3.74
C GLY A 34 3.27 -1.82 4.69
N VAL A 35 3.23 -0.93 5.70
CA VAL A 35 4.26 -0.85 6.75
C VAL A 35 4.31 -2.13 7.56
N LEU A 36 3.16 -2.68 7.97
CA LEU A 36 3.10 -3.93 8.72
C LEU A 36 3.68 -5.10 7.92
N LEU A 37 3.39 -5.19 6.63
CA LEU A 37 3.96 -6.23 5.75
C LEU A 37 5.48 -6.10 5.65
N LEU A 38 6.03 -4.88 5.56
CA LEU A 38 7.47 -4.66 5.59
C LEU A 38 8.10 -5.04 6.94
N MET A 39 7.44 -4.75 8.06
CA MET A 39 7.89 -5.16 9.39
C MET A 39 7.89 -6.69 9.53
N VAL A 40 6.85 -7.36 9.03
CA VAL A 40 6.79 -8.83 9.00
C VAL A 40 7.90 -9.38 8.13
N PHE A 41 8.14 -8.82 6.93
CA PHE A 41 9.25 -9.23 6.09
C PHE A 41 10.59 -9.12 6.83
N ALA A 42 10.87 -7.96 7.44
CA ALA A 42 12.07 -7.72 8.23
C ALA A 42 12.26 -8.77 9.33
N TRP A 43 11.20 -9.04 10.10
CA TRP A 43 11.21 -10.02 11.18
C TRP A 43 11.45 -11.45 10.65
N VAL A 44 10.79 -11.82 9.55
CA VAL A 44 10.94 -13.14 8.92
C VAL A 44 12.38 -13.36 8.46
N ILE A 45 12.98 -12.41 7.74
CA ILE A 45 14.35 -12.57 7.25
C ILE A 45 15.37 -12.53 8.40
N ASN A 46 15.15 -11.70 9.42
CA ASN A 46 15.99 -11.68 10.62
C ASN A 46 16.01 -13.06 11.29
N THR A 47 14.83 -13.66 11.40
CA THR A 47 14.64 -14.94 12.10
C THR A 47 15.16 -16.12 11.28
N ILE A 48 14.83 -16.19 9.99
CA ILE A 48 15.22 -17.31 9.12
C ILE A 48 16.72 -17.33 8.89
N PHE A 49 17.32 -16.18 8.55
CA PHE A 49 18.73 -16.09 8.22
C PHE A 49 19.62 -15.79 9.43
N LYS A 50 19.02 -15.63 10.63
CA LYS A 50 19.72 -15.24 11.87
C LYS A 50 20.62 -14.01 11.68
N LEU A 51 20.13 -13.06 10.89
CA LEU A 51 20.82 -11.82 10.60
C LEU A 51 20.65 -10.84 11.76
N ASP A 52 21.60 -9.94 11.91
CA ASP A 52 21.38 -8.68 12.63
C ASP A 52 21.06 -7.62 11.58
N LEU A 53 19.77 -7.45 11.28
CA LEU A 53 19.36 -6.55 10.20
C LEU A 53 19.89 -5.14 10.37
N ARG A 54 19.93 -4.62 11.59
CA ARG A 54 20.38 -3.26 11.86
C ARG A 54 21.86 -3.14 11.52
N ARG A 55 22.67 -4.09 11.98
CA ARG A 55 24.11 -4.10 11.68
C ARG A 55 24.34 -4.21 10.17
N GLU A 56 23.65 -5.15 9.54
CA GLU A 56 23.87 -5.48 8.13
C GLU A 56 23.43 -4.35 7.18
N LEU A 57 22.35 -3.62 7.50
CA LEU A 57 21.91 -2.46 6.71
C LEU A 57 22.71 -1.18 7.01
N ILE A 58 23.01 -0.90 8.28
CA ILE A 58 23.56 0.41 8.69
C ILE A 58 25.09 0.40 8.68
N GLU A 59 25.69 -0.63 9.27
CA GLU A 59 27.14 -0.72 9.47
C GLU A 59 27.81 -1.37 8.26
N ASP A 60 27.32 -2.55 7.84
CA ASP A 60 27.90 -3.30 6.73
C ASP A 60 27.41 -2.81 5.36
N GLN A 61 26.40 -1.94 5.33
CA GLN A 61 25.79 -1.36 4.14
C GLN A 61 25.48 -2.40 3.06
N ASN A 62 24.92 -3.54 3.47
CA ASN A 62 24.65 -4.65 2.58
C ASN A 62 23.60 -4.28 1.53
N ILE A 63 24.08 -4.03 0.31
CA ILE A 63 23.27 -3.65 -0.85
C ILE A 63 22.26 -4.75 -1.19
N GLY A 64 22.61 -6.02 -0.98
CA GLY A 64 21.72 -7.15 -1.24
C GLY A 64 20.47 -7.14 -0.35
N LEU A 65 20.64 -6.88 0.94
CA LEU A 65 19.52 -6.69 1.86
C LEU A 65 18.73 -5.42 1.54
N GLY A 66 19.40 -4.31 1.24
CA GLY A 66 18.75 -3.08 0.79
C GLY A 66 17.86 -3.31 -0.44
N LEU A 67 18.37 -4.06 -1.43
CA LEU A 67 17.62 -4.42 -2.64
C LEU A 67 16.45 -5.35 -2.33
N ALA A 68 16.60 -6.31 -1.42
CA ALA A 68 15.52 -7.19 -0.99
C ALA A 68 14.38 -6.40 -0.33
N PHE A 69 14.70 -5.41 0.52
CA PHE A 69 13.72 -4.50 1.11
C PHE A 69 13.01 -3.64 0.06
N ALA A 70 13.76 -3.04 -0.87
CA ALA A 70 13.19 -2.23 -1.93
C ALA A 70 12.27 -3.05 -2.85
N GLY A 71 12.71 -4.24 -3.26
CA GLY A 71 11.92 -5.16 -4.08
C GLY A 71 10.63 -5.60 -3.38
N THR A 72 10.71 -5.90 -2.09
CA THR A 72 9.54 -6.27 -1.28
C THR A 72 8.56 -5.09 -1.14
N ALA A 73 9.07 -3.88 -0.90
CA ALA A 73 8.24 -2.67 -0.85
C ALA A 73 7.49 -2.42 -2.16
N ILE A 74 8.18 -2.58 -3.30
CA ILE A 74 7.57 -2.45 -4.63
C ILE A 74 6.50 -3.54 -4.85
N ALA A 75 6.80 -4.79 -4.50
CA ALA A 75 5.84 -5.88 -4.63
C ALA A 75 4.57 -5.63 -3.80
N ILE A 76 4.72 -5.20 -2.55
CA ILE A 76 3.59 -4.83 -1.68
C ILE A 76 2.78 -3.69 -2.29
N ALA A 77 3.45 -2.64 -2.80
CA ALA A 77 2.77 -1.52 -3.43
C ALA A 77 1.93 -1.95 -4.65
N ILE A 78 2.47 -2.85 -5.49
CA ILE A 78 1.75 -3.39 -6.65
C ILE A 78 0.54 -4.22 -6.21
N ILE A 79 0.68 -5.08 -5.19
CA ILE A 79 -0.42 -5.89 -4.66
C ILE A 79 -1.54 -5.01 -4.11
N ILE A 80 -1.20 -3.99 -3.32
CA ILE A 80 -2.16 -3.03 -2.78
C ILE A 80 -2.85 -2.28 -3.91
N ALA A 81 -2.09 -1.78 -4.90
CA ALA A 81 -2.66 -1.08 -6.05
C ALA A 81 -3.65 -1.95 -6.83
N ALA A 82 -3.35 -3.23 -7.03
CA ALA A 82 -4.26 -4.18 -7.66
C ALA A 82 -5.52 -4.42 -6.82
N THR A 83 -5.41 -4.38 -5.49
CA THR A 83 -6.54 -4.58 -4.56
C THR A 83 -7.46 -3.36 -4.47
N ILE A 84 -6.91 -2.15 -4.62
CA ILE A 84 -7.72 -0.91 -4.60
C ILE A 84 -8.53 -0.73 -5.88
N VAL A 85 -8.02 -1.22 -7.02
CA VAL A 85 -8.66 -1.10 -8.34
C VAL A 85 -9.74 -2.17 -8.58
N SER A 86 -9.77 -3.25 -7.80
CA SER A 86 -10.76 -4.34 -7.88
C SER A 86 -12.06 -4.01 -7.15
#